data_AF-A0AAU1GVR4-F1
#
_entry.id   AF-A0AAU1GVR4-F1
#
_cell.length_a   1.000
_cell.length_b   1.000
_cell.length_c   1.000
_cell.angle_alpha   90.00
_cell.angle_beta   90.00
_cell.angle_gamma   90.00
#
_symmetry.space_group_name_H-M   'P 1'
#
loop_
_entity.id
_entity.type
_entity.pdbx_description
1 polymer ?
#
loop_
_entity_poly.entity_id
_entity_poly.type
_entity_poly.pdbx_seq_one_letter_code
_entity_poly.pdbx_strand_id
1 'polypeptide(L)'
;MSARPALPPPPPPVEIRTWPDRGALLADRAHILGALVKMHLGPGRLGLLWMWGAVGALGWALIGTAFVTFEQSYDVFSAFFGVIMLGLGACCLVPAVVLVVIGLRRDRRLRRLLAQWGALDRDPARDAAYRLPGVSLAWLLGSFVLCAGGLYACFVVPAGAVRGDDTYGLMALVMGLGFIGWIIGLIGITKAFWHRRWVLRTVLGAAAPEQLVSVRGGAHR
;
A
#
# COMPACT_ATOMS: atom_id res chain seq x y z
N MET A 1 14.30 9.46 -21.10
CA MET A 1 13.33 9.88 -20.07
C MET A 1 11.99 9.23 -20.39
N SER A 2 11.58 8.22 -19.62
CA SER A 2 10.30 7.53 -19.86
C SER A 2 9.15 8.45 -19.41
N ALA A 3 8.25 8.81 -20.33
CA ALA A 3 7.11 9.67 -20.03
C ALA A 3 6.29 9.01 -18.92
N ARG A 4 6.24 9.63 -17.73
CA ARG A 4 5.31 9.21 -16.69
C ARG A 4 3.92 9.26 -17.30
N PRO A 5 3.13 8.17 -17.28
CA PRO A 5 1.75 8.25 -17.72
C PRO A 5 1.07 9.35 -16.92
N ALA A 6 0.65 10.41 -17.61
CA ALA A 6 -0.13 11.49 -17.01
C ALA A 6 -1.39 10.86 -16.42
N LEU A 7 -1.78 11.30 -15.22
CA LEU A 7 -3.09 10.88 -14.71
C LEU A 7 -4.16 11.41 -15.66
N PRO A 8 -5.17 10.59 -16.02
CA PRO A 8 -6.29 11.10 -16.80
C PRO A 8 -6.98 12.21 -16.00
N PRO A 9 -7.55 13.21 -16.70
CA PRO A 9 -8.21 14.33 -16.06
C PRO A 9 -9.41 13.86 -15.23
N PRO A 10 -9.83 14.66 -14.22
CA PRO A 10 -11.12 14.45 -13.58
C PRO A 10 -12.25 14.59 -14.61
N PRO A 11 -13.42 13.97 -14.39
CA PRO A 11 -14.54 14.12 -15.30
C PRO A 11 -15.02 15.57 -15.32
N PRO A 12 -15.51 16.07 -16.46
CA PRO A 12 -15.97 17.45 -16.58
C PRO A 12 -17.11 17.75 -15.58
N PRO A 13 -17.11 18.99 -15.01
CA PRO A 13 -18.21 19.48 -14.18
C PRO A 13 -19.54 19.35 -14.91
N VAL A 14 -20.64 19.15 -14.16
CA VAL A 14 -21.96 18.87 -14.75
C VAL A 14 -22.38 19.97 -15.73
N GLU A 15 -21.96 21.21 -15.48
CA GLU A 15 -22.29 22.39 -16.28
C GLU A 15 -21.64 22.40 -17.67
N ILE A 16 -20.58 21.60 -17.91
CA ILE A 16 -19.78 21.62 -19.17
C ILE A 16 -19.71 20.22 -19.80
N ARG A 17 -20.62 19.31 -19.44
CA ARG A 17 -20.66 17.95 -20.02
C ARG A 17 -21.23 18.01 -21.43
N THR A 18 -20.39 17.77 -22.44
CA THR A 18 -20.78 17.84 -23.86
C THR A 18 -20.71 16.48 -24.56
N TRP A 19 -21.06 15.38 -23.87
CA TRP A 19 -21.12 14.09 -24.56
C TRP A 19 -22.29 14.07 -25.56
N PRO A 20 -22.07 13.64 -26.81
CA PRO A 20 -23.10 13.64 -27.85
C PRO A 20 -24.23 12.63 -27.57
N ASP A 21 -23.92 11.52 -26.90
CA ASP A 21 -24.88 10.49 -26.51
C ASP A 21 -24.41 9.70 -25.28
N ARG A 22 -25.33 8.91 -24.69
CA ARG A 22 -25.01 8.01 -23.57
C ARG A 22 -23.96 6.97 -23.95
N GLY A 23 -23.93 6.53 -25.21
CA GLY A 23 -22.93 5.60 -25.72
C GLY A 23 -21.51 6.15 -25.65
N ALA A 24 -21.30 7.40 -26.08
CA ALA A 24 -20.01 8.09 -25.98
C ALA A 24 -19.56 8.27 -24.53
N LEU A 25 -20.46 8.62 -23.61
CA LEU A 25 -20.17 8.73 -22.18
C LEU A 25 -19.67 7.39 -21.61
N LEU A 26 -20.37 6.29 -21.92
CA LEU A 26 -20.02 4.96 -21.40
C LEU A 26 -18.72 4.42 -22.01
N ALA A 27 -18.44 4.73 -23.28
CA ALA A 27 -17.20 4.35 -23.94
C ALA A 27 -15.98 5.07 -23.32
N ASP A 28 -16.09 6.39 -23.11
CA ASP A 28 -15.02 7.19 -22.51
C ASP A 28 -14.77 6.80 -21.04
N ARG A 29 -15.86 6.61 -20.27
CA ARG A 29 -15.81 6.06 -18.91
C ARG A 29 -15.09 4.71 -18.87
N ALA A 30 -15.44 3.78 -19.76
CA ALA A 30 -14.85 2.44 -19.79
C ALA A 30 -13.34 2.48 -20.12
N HIS A 31 -12.96 3.35 -21.06
CA HIS A 31 -11.55 3.54 -21.41
C HIS A 31 -10.75 4.07 -20.22
N ILE A 32 -11.23 5.14 -19.57
CA ILE A 32 -10.53 5.81 -18.46
C ILE A 32 -10.52 4.94 -17.20
N LEU A 33 -11.62 4.27 -16.85
CA LEU A 33 -11.66 3.32 -15.74
C LEU A 33 -10.70 2.14 -15.97
N GLY A 34 -10.65 1.60 -17.18
CA GLY A 34 -9.71 0.53 -17.53
C GLY A 34 -8.25 0.94 -17.34
N ALA A 35 -7.90 2.16 -17.78
CA ALA A 35 -6.56 2.72 -17.59
C ALA A 35 -6.25 2.97 -16.10
N LEU A 36 -7.19 3.54 -15.35
CA LEU A 36 -7.04 3.82 -13.91
C LEU A 36 -6.90 2.54 -13.08
N VAL A 37 -7.69 1.50 -13.36
CA VAL A 37 -7.61 0.21 -12.66
C VAL A 37 -6.26 -0.45 -12.93
N LYS A 38 -5.78 -0.47 -14.18
CA LYS A 38 -4.45 -0.98 -14.52
C LYS A 38 -3.33 -0.19 -13.83
N MET A 39 -3.44 1.14 -13.76
CA MET A 39 -2.47 1.99 -13.04
C MET A 39 -2.50 1.81 -11.51
N HIS A 40 -3.65 1.41 -10.95
CA HIS A 40 -3.81 1.20 -9.52
C HIS A 40 -3.33 -0.20 -9.09
N LEU A 41 -3.76 -1.26 -9.78
CA LEU A 41 -3.56 -2.67 -9.42
C LEU A 41 -2.58 -3.44 -10.30
N GLY A 42 -1.93 -2.80 -11.27
CA GLY A 42 -0.98 -3.49 -12.14
C GLY A 42 0.06 -4.32 -11.34
N PRO A 43 0.42 -5.52 -11.82
CA PRO A 43 1.36 -6.41 -11.12
C PRO A 43 2.71 -5.73 -10.84
N GLY A 44 3.14 -4.83 -11.73
CA GLY A 44 4.35 -4.01 -11.52
C GLY A 44 4.29 -3.12 -10.27
N ARG A 45 3.10 -2.72 -9.79
CA ARG A 45 2.95 -1.95 -8.55
C ARG A 45 3.15 -2.81 -7.31
N LEU A 46 2.76 -4.09 -7.38
CA LEU A 46 3.02 -5.05 -6.31
C LEU A 46 4.53 -5.29 -6.21
N GLY A 47 5.17 -5.59 -7.35
CA GLY A 47 6.62 -5.73 -7.44
C GLY A 47 7.35 -4.50 -6.94
N LEU A 48 6.90 -3.29 -7.30
CA LEU A 48 7.52 -2.05 -6.83
C LEU A 48 7.36 -1.85 -5.31
N LEU A 49 6.20 -2.17 -4.74
CA LEU A 49 5.99 -2.10 -3.28
C LEU A 49 6.91 -3.08 -2.56
N TRP A 50 7.01 -4.32 -3.06
CA TRP A 50 7.90 -5.34 -2.52
C TRP A 50 9.37 -4.98 -2.65
N MET A 51 9.77 -4.42 -3.79
CA MET A 51 11.13 -3.93 -4.03
C MET A 51 11.51 -2.83 -3.04
N TRP A 52 10.66 -1.80 -2.88
CA TRP A 52 10.93 -0.76 -1.87
C TRP A 52 10.89 -1.30 -0.45
N GLY A 53 10.02 -2.28 -0.21
CA GLY A 53 9.98 -3.01 1.04
C GLY A 53 11.28 -3.76 1.35
N ALA A 54 11.83 -4.46 0.36
CA ALA A 54 13.10 -5.18 0.45
C ALA A 54 14.28 -4.21 0.63
N VAL A 55 14.29 -3.07 -0.05
CA VAL A 55 15.31 -2.02 0.16
C VAL A 55 15.21 -1.45 1.57
N GLY A 56 14.00 -1.23 2.09
CA GLY A 56 13.79 -0.82 3.47
C GLY A 56 14.26 -1.87 4.47
N ALA A 57 13.94 -3.15 4.24
CA ALA A 57 14.39 -4.27 5.06
C ALA A 57 15.92 -4.41 5.04
N LEU A 58 16.56 -4.25 3.88
CA LEU A 58 18.02 -4.22 3.75
C LEU A 58 18.63 -3.06 4.54
N GLY A 59 18.05 -1.86 4.41
CA GLY A 59 18.50 -0.69 5.17
C GLY A 59 18.41 -0.90 6.68
N TRP A 60 17.32 -1.53 7.14
CA TRP A 60 17.17 -1.89 8.54
C TRP A 60 18.12 -3.01 8.98
N ALA A 61 18.37 -4.02 8.14
CA ALA A 61 19.34 -5.07 8.43
C ALA A 61 20.74 -4.48 8.65
N LEU A 62 21.16 -3.50 7.83
CA LEU A 62 22.43 -2.79 8.01
C LEU A 62 22.48 -2.01 9.33
N ILE A 63 21.40 -1.31 9.70
CA ILE A 63 21.28 -0.60 10.98
C ILE A 63 21.33 -1.59 12.16
N GLY A 64 20.61 -2.70 12.06
CA GLY A 64 20.59 -3.73 13.10
C GLY A 64 21.95 -4.43 13.27
N THR A 65 22.66 -4.69 12.16
CA THR A 65 24.05 -5.19 12.21
C THR A 65 24.95 -4.20 12.97
N ALA A 66 24.79 -2.89 12.73
CA ALA A 66 25.55 -1.89 13.48
C ALA A 66 25.27 -1.97 14.99
N PHE A 67 24.01 -2.14 15.40
CA PHE A 67 23.65 -2.31 16.81
C PHE A 67 24.31 -3.54 17.44
N VAL A 68 24.27 -4.68 16.75
CA VAL A 68 24.93 -5.91 17.22
C VAL A 68 26.45 -5.69 17.33
N THR A 69 27.07 -5.01 16.35
CA THR A 69 28.50 -4.70 16.40
C THR A 69 28.87 -3.81 17.58
N PHE A 70 28.08 -2.78 17.87
CA PHE A 70 28.32 -1.89 19.02
C PHE A 70 28.12 -2.60 20.36
N GLU A 71 27.25 -3.60 20.43
CA GLU A 71 27.01 -4.37 21.66
C GLU A 71 28.11 -5.39 21.93
N GLN A 72 28.68 -6.01 20.88
CA GLN A 72 29.66 -7.09 21.01
C GLN A 72 31.11 -6.62 21.09
N SER A 73 31.45 -5.44 20.54
CA SER A 73 32.83 -4.96 20.45
C SER A 73 32.97 -3.49 20.81
N TYR A 74 33.92 -3.20 21.72
CA TYR A 74 34.25 -1.84 22.19
C TYR A 74 35.54 -1.27 21.56
N ASP A 75 36.06 -1.88 20.50
CA ASP A 75 37.25 -1.41 19.82
C ASP A 75 36.94 -0.36 18.73
N VAL A 76 37.90 0.53 18.48
CA VAL A 76 37.76 1.68 17.57
C VAL A 76 37.39 1.24 16.15
N PHE A 77 37.86 0.06 15.71
CA PHE A 77 37.58 -0.46 14.38
C PHE A 77 36.10 -0.88 14.23
N SER A 78 35.57 -1.61 15.21
CA SER A 78 34.14 -1.98 15.25
C SER A 78 33.24 -0.75 15.34
N ALA A 79 33.66 0.28 16.08
CA ALA A 79 32.91 1.53 16.15
C ALA A 79 32.84 2.22 14.77
N PHE A 80 33.97 2.30 14.05
CA PHE A 80 34.01 2.86 12.71
C PHE A 80 33.15 2.06 11.71
N PHE A 81 33.23 0.73 11.75
CA PHE A 81 32.40 -0.15 10.93
C PHE A 81 30.91 0.05 11.21
N GLY A 82 30.49 0.11 12.47
CA GLY A 82 29.11 0.36 12.87
C GLY A 82 28.57 1.68 12.34
N VAL A 83 29.36 2.76 12.37
CA VAL A 83 28.98 4.07 11.81
C VAL A 83 28.77 3.99 10.29
N ILE A 84 29.63 3.28 9.56
CA ILE A 84 29.45 3.08 8.11
C ILE A 84 28.16 2.31 7.82
N MET A 85 27.90 1.24 8.58
CA MET A 85 26.69 0.43 8.43
C MET A 85 25.42 1.25 8.71
N LEU A 86 25.42 2.10 9.75
CA LEU A 86 24.34 3.04 10.00
C LEU A 86 24.12 4.01 8.84
N GLY A 87 25.19 4.58 8.30
CA GLY A 87 25.13 5.50 7.16
C GLY A 87 24.54 4.84 5.92
N LEU A 88 25.03 3.65 5.55
CA LEU A 88 24.51 2.88 4.42
C LEU A 88 23.05 2.46 4.65
N GLY A 89 22.73 2.00 5.85
CA GLY A 89 21.39 1.62 6.24
C GLY A 89 20.39 2.78 6.10
N ALA A 90 20.76 3.97 6.58
CA ALA A 90 19.96 5.18 6.42
C ALA A 90 19.80 5.58 4.94
N CYS A 91 20.87 5.49 4.16
CA CYS A 91 20.85 5.75 2.71
C CYS A 91 19.94 4.78 1.94
N CYS A 92 19.71 3.57 2.42
CA CYS A 92 18.72 2.64 1.84
C CYS A 92 17.31 2.89 2.38
N LEU A 93 17.17 3.02 3.70
CA LEU A 93 15.88 3.09 4.37
C LEU A 93 15.12 4.38 4.06
N VAL A 94 15.79 5.53 4.10
CA VAL A 94 15.14 6.83 3.91
C VAL A 94 14.52 6.96 2.51
N PRO A 95 15.23 6.69 1.40
CA PRO A 95 14.63 6.74 0.07
C PRO A 95 13.49 5.74 -0.12
N ALA A 96 13.61 4.52 0.46
CA ALA A 96 12.54 3.53 0.41
C ALA A 96 11.25 4.06 1.04
N VAL A 97 11.35 4.63 2.24
CA VAL A 97 10.20 5.24 2.93
C VAL A 97 9.60 6.39 2.11
N VAL A 98 10.44 7.30 1.62
CA VAL A 98 9.99 8.45 0.82
C VAL A 98 9.23 7.99 -0.43
N LEU A 99 9.76 7.01 -1.16
CA LEU A 99 9.16 6.52 -2.41
C LEU A 99 7.86 5.75 -2.17
N VAL A 100 7.78 4.98 -1.07
CA VAL A 100 6.52 4.36 -0.62
C VAL A 100 5.48 5.44 -0.30
N VAL A 101 5.84 6.49 0.45
CA VAL A 101 4.92 7.59 0.79
C VAL A 101 4.44 8.34 -0.45
N ILE A 102 5.33 8.64 -1.41
CA ILE A 102 4.96 9.24 -2.69
C ILE A 102 4.00 8.33 -3.46
N GLY A 103 4.26 7.02 -3.48
CA GLY A 103 3.38 6.01 -4.04
C GLY A 103 1.99 6.02 -3.42
N LEU A 104 1.90 6.07 -2.09
CA LEU A 104 0.64 6.14 -1.34
C LEU A 104 -0.14 7.42 -1.62
N ARG A 105 0.54 8.57 -1.75
CA ARG A 105 -0.09 9.85 -2.14
C ARG A 105 -0.67 9.77 -3.55
N ARG A 106 0.05 9.18 -4.50
CA ARG A 106 -0.46 8.93 -5.87
C ARG A 106 -1.66 7.99 -5.86
N ASP A 107 -1.63 6.96 -5.02
CA ASP A 107 -2.73 6.00 -4.89
C ASP A 107 -4.00 6.64 -4.30
N ARG A 108 -3.87 7.62 -3.40
CA ARG A 108 -5.02 8.43 -2.94
C ARG A 108 -5.65 9.24 -4.08
N ARG A 109 -4.83 9.85 -4.95
CA ARG A 109 -5.33 10.60 -6.12
C ARG A 109 -6.04 9.69 -7.12
N LEU A 110 -5.46 8.53 -7.44
CA LEU A 110 -6.09 7.53 -8.30
C LEU A 110 -7.43 7.04 -7.75
N ARG A 111 -7.52 6.82 -6.43
CA ARG A 111 -8.78 6.42 -5.78
C ARG A 111 -9.87 7.48 -5.89
N ARG A 112 -9.52 8.77 -5.79
CA ARG A 112 -10.48 9.88 -5.98
C ARG A 112 -11.00 9.90 -7.42
N LEU A 113 -10.12 9.75 -8.41
CA LEU A 113 -10.51 9.68 -9.82
C LEU A 113 -11.38 8.46 -10.12
N LEU A 114 -11.04 7.28 -9.59
CA LEU A 114 -11.87 6.07 -9.73
C LEU A 114 -13.26 6.24 -9.12
N ALA A 115 -13.39 6.98 -8.02
CA ALA A 115 -14.68 7.29 -7.41
C ALA A 115 -15.49 8.28 -8.26
N GLN A 116 -14.86 9.35 -8.76
CA GLN A 116 -15.50 10.36 -9.60
C GLN A 116 -15.98 9.78 -10.94
N TRP A 117 -15.13 9.02 -11.62
CA TRP A 117 -15.48 8.35 -12.88
C TRP A 117 -16.47 7.20 -12.67
N GLY A 118 -16.38 6.51 -11.53
CA GLY A 118 -17.33 5.45 -11.16
C GLY A 118 -18.74 5.94 -10.84
N ALA A 119 -18.91 7.23 -10.51
CA ALA A 119 -20.19 7.82 -10.13
C ALA A 119 -21.02 8.37 -11.31
N LEU A 120 -20.46 8.46 -12.53
CA LEU A 120 -21.12 9.06 -13.70
C LEU A 120 -22.37 8.29 -14.16
N ASP A 121 -22.19 7.01 -14.47
CA ASP A 121 -23.25 6.13 -14.96
C ASP A 121 -22.79 4.67 -14.74
N ARG A 122 -23.69 3.70 -14.94
CA ARG A 122 -23.46 2.29 -14.69
C ARG A 122 -23.61 1.46 -15.96
N ASP A 123 -22.64 0.58 -16.19
CA ASP A 123 -22.64 -0.40 -17.29
C ASP A 123 -22.18 -1.77 -16.75
N PRO A 124 -23.11 -2.62 -16.28
CA PRO A 124 -22.79 -3.89 -15.62
C PRO A 124 -22.01 -4.85 -16.53
N ALA A 125 -22.26 -4.81 -17.85
CA ALA A 125 -21.65 -5.72 -18.82
C ALA A 125 -20.18 -5.37 -19.04
N ARG A 126 -19.86 -4.09 -19.20
CA ARG A 126 -18.46 -3.62 -19.36
C ARG A 126 -17.70 -3.58 -18.04
N ASP A 127 -18.40 -3.35 -16.93
CA ASP A 127 -17.78 -3.22 -15.61
C ASP A 127 -17.30 -4.57 -15.03
N ALA A 128 -17.79 -5.72 -15.52
CA ALA A 128 -17.35 -7.05 -15.12
C ALA A 128 -15.86 -7.32 -15.39
N ALA A 129 -15.29 -6.71 -16.44
CA ALA A 129 -13.88 -6.83 -16.80
C ALA A 129 -12.94 -6.19 -15.76
N TYR A 130 -13.43 -5.26 -14.93
CA TYR A 130 -12.62 -4.57 -13.91
C TYR A 130 -12.49 -5.34 -12.60
N ARG A 131 -13.16 -6.49 -12.46
CA ARG A 131 -13.15 -7.27 -11.21
C ARG A 131 -11.77 -7.81 -10.84
N LEU A 132 -10.91 -8.08 -11.84
CA LEU A 132 -9.52 -8.57 -11.72
C LEU A 132 -9.28 -9.43 -10.45
N PRO A 133 -10.04 -10.53 -10.26
CA PRO A 133 -10.08 -11.26 -8.99
C PRO A 133 -8.72 -11.88 -8.64
N GLY A 134 -8.00 -12.43 -9.63
CA GLY A 134 -6.69 -13.03 -9.41
C GLY A 134 -5.64 -12.04 -8.93
N VAL A 135 -5.63 -10.82 -9.48
CA VAL A 135 -4.69 -9.76 -9.05
C VAL A 135 -5.02 -9.31 -7.64
N SER A 136 -6.30 -9.11 -7.31
CA SER A 136 -6.71 -8.75 -5.95
C SER A 136 -6.37 -9.85 -4.94
N LEU A 137 -6.48 -11.12 -5.33
CA LEU A 137 -6.12 -12.27 -4.48
C LEU A 137 -4.62 -12.36 -4.27
N ALA A 138 -3.80 -12.17 -5.30
CA ALA A 138 -2.34 -12.15 -5.20
C ALA A 138 -1.86 -11.02 -4.27
N TRP A 139 -2.46 -9.82 -4.39
CA TRP A 139 -2.21 -8.72 -3.46
C TRP A 139 -2.61 -9.10 -2.04
N LEU A 140 -3.78 -9.73 -1.83
CA LEU A 140 -4.25 -10.12 -0.50
C LEU A 140 -3.34 -11.17 0.14
N LEU A 141 -3.09 -12.29 -0.55
CA LEU A 141 -2.31 -13.41 -0.03
C LEU A 141 -0.86 -13.03 0.23
N GLY A 142 -0.20 -12.41 -0.75
CA GLY A 142 1.20 -12.00 -0.59
C GLY A 142 1.37 -11.01 0.56
N SER A 143 0.43 -10.07 0.68
CA SER A 143 0.48 -9.07 1.76
C SER A 143 0.06 -9.64 3.12
N PHE A 144 -0.83 -10.64 3.14
CA PHE A 144 -1.21 -11.36 4.36
C PHE A 144 -0.04 -12.15 4.92
N VAL A 145 0.68 -12.90 4.08
CA VAL A 145 1.89 -13.63 4.48
C VAL A 145 2.94 -12.67 5.05
N LEU A 146 3.18 -11.54 4.38
CA LEU A 146 4.12 -10.52 4.87
C LEU A 146 3.67 -9.91 6.21
N CYS A 147 2.37 -9.66 6.36
CA CYS A 147 1.79 -9.08 7.57
C CYS A 147 1.89 -10.05 8.77
N ALA A 148 1.47 -11.30 8.57
CA ALA A 148 1.50 -12.34 9.60
C ALA A 148 2.94 -12.70 9.99
N GLY A 149 3.83 -12.87 9.00
CA GLY A 149 5.26 -13.10 9.24
C GLY A 149 5.92 -11.92 9.95
N GLY A 150 5.54 -10.69 9.58
CA GLY A 150 6.02 -9.48 10.24
C GLY A 150 5.61 -9.40 11.72
N LEU A 151 4.33 -9.66 12.02
CA LEU A 151 3.83 -9.72 13.40
C LEU A 151 4.49 -10.84 14.21
N TYR A 152 4.67 -12.02 13.61
CA TYR A 152 5.37 -13.13 14.24
C TYR A 152 6.80 -12.73 14.63
N ALA A 153 7.55 -12.11 13.70
CA ALA A 153 8.89 -11.61 13.97
C ALA A 153 8.91 -10.50 15.04
N CYS A 154 7.92 -9.59 15.07
CA CYS A 154 7.86 -8.54 16.08
C CYS A 154 7.54 -9.03 17.50
N PHE A 155 6.70 -10.06 17.64
CA PHE A 155 6.12 -10.41 18.93
C PHE A 155 6.56 -11.78 19.44
N VAL A 156 6.58 -12.80 18.57
CA VAL A 156 6.85 -14.16 19.00
C VAL A 156 8.34 -14.39 19.22
N VAL A 157 9.19 -13.84 18.34
CA VAL A 157 10.65 -14.00 18.47
C VAL A 157 11.18 -13.32 19.75
N PRO A 158 10.84 -12.05 20.07
CA PRO A 158 11.31 -11.42 21.29
C PRO A 158 10.70 -12.00 22.57
N ALA A 159 9.49 -12.57 22.50
CA ALA A 159 8.85 -13.21 23.65
C ALA A 159 9.56 -14.51 24.06
N GLY A 160 10.26 -15.17 23.14
CA GLY A 160 11.10 -16.33 23.42
C GLY A 160 12.53 -16.00 23.83
N ALA A 161 12.91 -14.72 23.86
CA ALA A 161 14.29 -14.32 24.10
C ALA A 161 14.73 -14.58 25.54
N VAL A 162 15.90 -15.17 25.70
CA VAL A 162 16.48 -15.50 27.00
C VAL A 162 17.47 -14.42 27.41
N ARG A 163 17.27 -13.82 28.59
CA ARG A 163 18.20 -12.83 29.13
C ARG A 163 19.59 -13.46 29.32
N GLY A 164 20.58 -12.94 28.61
CA GLY A 164 21.99 -13.35 28.71
C GLY A 164 22.50 -14.11 27.49
N ASP A 165 21.63 -14.82 26.76
CA ASP A 165 21.97 -15.53 25.52
C ASP A 165 21.63 -14.70 24.27
N ASP A 166 20.59 -13.87 24.35
CA ASP A 166 20.14 -13.01 23.25
C ASP A 166 20.59 -11.56 23.42
N THR A 167 21.13 -10.97 22.34
CA THR A 167 21.57 -9.56 22.31
C THR A 167 20.41 -8.61 22.02
N TYR A 168 20.44 -7.42 22.64
CA TYR A 168 19.42 -6.38 22.40
C TYR A 168 19.43 -5.91 20.95
N GLY A 169 20.60 -5.85 20.32
CA GLY A 169 20.78 -5.52 18.90
C GLY A 169 20.11 -6.53 17.97
N LEU A 170 20.20 -7.83 18.28
CA LEU A 170 19.54 -8.88 17.50
C LEU A 170 18.01 -8.76 17.59
N MET A 171 17.50 -8.51 18.80
CA MET A 171 16.05 -8.32 19.00
C MET A 171 15.55 -7.06 18.27
N ALA A 172 16.28 -5.95 18.35
CA ALA A 172 15.96 -4.74 17.59
C ALA A 172 15.97 -4.99 16.07
N LEU A 173 16.94 -5.73 15.56
CA LEU A 173 17.02 -6.13 14.15
C LEU A 173 15.77 -6.90 13.73
N VAL A 174 15.43 -7.97 14.46
CA VAL A 174 14.28 -8.83 14.13
C VAL A 174 12.98 -8.06 14.23
N MET A 175 12.79 -7.27 15.30
CA MET A 175 11.59 -6.47 15.50
C MET A 175 11.37 -5.45 14.37
N GLY A 176 12.41 -4.75 13.94
CA GLY A 176 12.25 -3.77 12.86
C GLY A 176 12.09 -4.39 11.47
N LEU A 177 12.70 -5.56 11.20
CA LEU A 177 12.39 -6.34 9.99
C LEU A 177 10.93 -6.78 9.99
N GLY A 178 10.46 -7.28 11.13
CA GLY A 178 9.06 -7.65 11.34
C GLY A 178 8.12 -6.47 11.13
N PHE A 179 8.48 -5.30 11.65
CA PHE A 179 7.66 -4.09 11.58
C PHE A 179 7.56 -3.55 10.15
N ILE A 180 8.66 -3.57 9.40
CA ILE A 180 8.69 -3.22 7.98
C ILE A 180 7.80 -4.18 7.18
N GLY A 181 7.97 -5.49 7.39
CA GLY A 181 7.13 -6.52 6.76
C GLY A 181 5.64 -6.34 7.08
N TRP A 182 5.32 -6.04 8.34
CA TRP A 182 3.96 -5.76 8.79
C TRP A 182 3.36 -4.54 8.09
N ILE A 183 4.08 -3.41 8.02
CA ILE A 183 3.61 -2.21 7.34
C ILE A 183 3.36 -2.45 5.84
N ILE A 184 4.31 -3.09 5.15
CA ILE A 184 4.18 -3.38 3.71
C ILE A 184 2.98 -4.29 3.47
N GLY A 185 2.82 -5.32 4.30
CA GLY A 185 1.66 -6.22 4.28
C GLY A 185 0.35 -5.47 4.51
N LEU A 186 0.28 -4.59 5.51
CA LEU A 186 -0.92 -3.79 5.79
C LEU A 186 -1.29 -2.86 4.63
N ILE A 187 -0.28 -2.23 3.99
CA ILE A 187 -0.50 -1.40 2.80
C ILE A 187 -1.16 -2.22 1.67
N GLY A 188 -0.65 -3.43 1.41
CA GLY A 188 -1.16 -4.27 0.34
C GLY A 188 -2.56 -4.84 0.63
N ILE A 189 -2.83 -5.28 1.87
CA ILE A 189 -4.16 -5.71 2.32
C ILE A 189 -5.17 -4.57 2.16
N THR A 190 -4.82 -3.37 2.64
CA THR A 190 -5.67 -2.18 2.53
C THR A 190 -6.01 -1.90 1.07
N LYS A 191 -5.04 -2.01 0.17
CA LYS A 191 -5.25 -1.79 -1.27
C LYS A 191 -6.21 -2.80 -1.89
N ALA A 192 -6.03 -4.10 -1.58
CA ALA A 192 -6.94 -5.15 -2.03
C ALA A 192 -8.36 -4.96 -1.50
N PHE A 193 -8.50 -4.59 -0.21
CA PHE A 193 -9.81 -4.36 0.41
C PHE A 193 -10.55 -3.17 -0.20
N TRP A 194 -9.86 -2.05 -0.43
CA TRP A 194 -10.45 -0.89 -1.08
C TRP A 194 -10.91 -1.19 -2.51
N HIS A 195 -10.15 -1.98 -3.26
CA HIS A 195 -10.56 -2.42 -4.59
C HIS A 195 -11.82 -3.29 -4.53
N ARG A 196 -11.84 -4.31 -3.66
CA ARG A 196 -13.03 -5.15 -3.46
C ARG A 196 -14.26 -4.33 -3.07
N ARG A 197 -14.09 -3.37 -2.16
CA ARG A 197 -15.18 -2.47 -1.73
C ARG A 197 -15.65 -1.54 -2.85
N TRP A 198 -14.75 -1.09 -3.72
CA TRP A 198 -15.12 -0.31 -4.91
C TRP A 198 -15.91 -1.19 -5.88
N VAL A 199 -15.40 -2.36 -6.26
CA VAL A 199 -16.10 -3.32 -7.13
C VAL A 199 -17.50 -3.66 -6.59
N LEU A 200 -17.65 -3.92 -5.29
CA LEU A 200 -18.95 -4.22 -4.69
C LEU A 200 -19.95 -3.04 -4.83
N ARG A 201 -19.48 -1.80 -4.62
CA ARG A 201 -20.34 -0.61 -4.66
C ARG A 201 -20.64 -0.13 -6.08
N THR A 202 -19.62 -0.04 -6.94
CA THR A 202 -19.75 0.57 -8.27
C THR A 202 -20.14 -0.44 -9.34
N VAL A 203 -19.54 -1.64 -9.34
CA VAL A 203 -19.77 -2.67 -10.37
C VAL A 203 -20.95 -3.56 -10.03
N LEU A 204 -21.04 -4.03 -8.78
CA LEU A 204 -22.11 -4.93 -8.34
C LEU A 204 -23.32 -4.19 -7.78
N GLY A 205 -23.19 -2.91 -7.39
CA GLY A 205 -24.33 -2.10 -6.94
C GLY A 205 -24.99 -2.64 -5.70
N ALA A 206 -24.23 -3.40 -4.91
CA ALA A 206 -24.64 -3.68 -3.55
C ALA A 206 -24.80 -2.32 -2.88
N ALA A 207 -26.04 -2.01 -2.47
CA ALA A 207 -26.33 -0.86 -1.64
C ALA A 207 -25.31 -0.85 -0.50
N ALA A 208 -24.73 0.32 -0.22
CA ALA A 208 -23.90 0.45 0.97
C ALA A 208 -24.71 -0.09 2.15
N PRO A 209 -24.12 -0.91 3.05
CA PRO A 209 -24.84 -1.30 4.26
C PRO A 209 -25.39 -0.02 4.88
N GLU A 210 -26.71 0.00 5.12
CA GLU A 210 -27.40 1.13 5.72
C GLU A 210 -26.53 1.66 6.87
N GLN A 211 -26.29 2.97 6.87
CA GLN A 211 -25.67 3.60 8.02
C GLN A 211 -26.58 3.33 9.23
N LEU A 212 -26.23 2.32 10.03
CA LEU A 212 -26.94 1.92 11.26
C LEU A 212 -26.96 3.01 12.34
N VAL A 213 -26.48 4.21 12.04
CA VAL A 213 -26.57 5.38 12.90
C VAL A 213 -26.99 6.59 12.06
N SER A 214 -28.25 6.58 11.66
CA SER A 214 -29.01 7.82 11.55
C SER A 214 -29.16 8.34 12.99
N VAL A 215 -28.27 9.25 13.42
CA VAL A 215 -28.60 10.14 14.55
C VAL A 215 -29.71 11.05 14.04
N ARG A 216 -30.93 10.52 14.10
CA ARG A 216 -32.16 11.28 14.00
C ARG A 216 -32.27 11.99 15.34
N GLY A 217 -31.54 13.09 15.50
CA GLY A 217 -31.72 14.02 16.60
C GLY A 217 -33.09 14.68 16.42
N GLY A 218 -34.11 14.00 16.94
CA GLY A 218 -35.45 14.53 17.07
C GLY A 218 -35.48 15.71 18.04
N ALA A 219 -36.31 16.68 17.68
CA ALA A 219 -36.66 17.91 18.38
C ALA A 219 -36.92 17.78 19.90
N HIS A 220 -36.60 18.86 20.62
CA HIS A 220 -37.46 19.49 21.64
C HIS A 220 -37.11 20.99 21.61
N ARG A 221 -38.01 21.82 21.03
CA ARG A 221 -38.97 22.70 21.73
C ARG A 221 -38.30 23.69 22.67
#